data_AF-A0A3M1B652-F1
#
_entry.id   AF-A0A3M1B652-F1
#
_cell.length_a   1.000
_cell.length_b   1.000
_cell.length_c   1.000
_cell.angle_alpha   90.00
_cell.angle_beta   90.00
_cell.angle_gamma   90.00
#
_symmetry.space_group_name_H-M   'P 1'
#
loop_
_entity.id
_entity.type
_entity.pdbx_description
1 polymer ?
#
loop_
_entity_poly.entity_id
_entity_poly.type
_entity_poly.pdbx_seq_one_letter_code
_entity_poly.pdbx_strand_id
1 'polypeptide(L)'
;MLMHRIVSGLLMLFFLVSCTSNYYFVRHAERANNTPDTPLSLEGQQRALALRDSLKDKGIDHIFATIYLRTQQTAIPLSEEIGIPLTIYHPDTTQQFVNRLKKIRKKDVLVVGHSNT
;
A
#
# COMPACT_ATOMS: atom_id res chain seq x y z
N MET A 1 1.96 43.84 -46.59
CA MET A 1 2.33 42.44 -46.92
C MET A 1 3.44 42.06 -45.95
N LEU A 2 3.08 41.60 -44.75
CA LEU A 2 3.22 40.20 -44.31
C LEU A 2 4.69 39.75 -44.43
N MET A 3 5.44 39.54 -43.35
CA MET A 3 5.26 38.40 -42.45
C MET A 3 5.80 38.69 -41.06
N HIS A 4 4.98 38.34 -40.07
CA HIS A 4 5.23 38.51 -38.65
C HIS A 4 6.27 37.49 -38.17
N ARG A 5 7.08 37.96 -37.23
CA ARG A 5 8.12 37.24 -36.49
C ARG A 5 7.50 36.00 -35.84
N ILE A 6 7.93 34.80 -36.23
CA ILE A 6 7.58 33.56 -35.53
C ILE A 6 8.42 33.53 -34.26
N VAL A 7 7.88 34.10 -33.19
CA VAL A 7 8.37 33.85 -31.83
C VAL A 7 7.99 32.39 -31.54
N SER A 8 8.98 31.51 -31.59
CA SER A 8 8.88 30.12 -31.14
C SER A 8 8.62 30.11 -29.64
N GLY A 9 7.35 30.27 -29.25
CA GLY A 9 6.89 30.14 -27.88
C GLY A 9 6.96 28.68 -27.46
N LEU A 10 8.05 28.29 -26.80
CA LEU A 10 8.11 27.05 -26.05
C LEU A 10 7.07 27.13 -24.92
N LEU A 11 5.90 26.57 -25.15
CA LEU A 11 4.84 26.43 -24.15
C LEU A 11 5.33 25.41 -23.10
N MET A 12 6.01 25.90 -22.06
CA MET A 12 6.42 25.10 -20.92
C MET A 12 5.16 24.73 -20.13
N LEU A 13 4.60 23.56 -20.45
CA LEU A 13 3.46 22.99 -19.76
C LEU A 13 3.90 22.65 -18.32
N PHE A 14 3.63 23.53 -17.38
CA PHE A 14 3.86 23.29 -15.95
C PHE A 14 2.90 22.20 -15.48
N PHE A 15 3.36 20.94 -15.47
CA PHE A 15 2.67 19.88 -14.75
C PHE A 15 2.78 20.18 -13.25
N LEU A 16 1.66 20.57 -12.64
CA LEU A 16 1.53 20.65 -11.19
C LEU A 16 1.57 19.23 -10.62
N VAL A 17 2.77 18.73 -10.35
CA VAL A 17 2.98 17.48 -9.64
C VAL A 17 2.61 17.72 -8.17
N SER A 18 1.40 17.33 -7.79
CA SER A 18 1.00 17.29 -6.38
C SER A 18 1.66 16.10 -5.71
N CYS A 19 2.30 16.34 -4.57
CA CYS A 19 2.94 15.30 -3.78
C CYS A 19 1.96 14.84 -2.70
N THR A 20 1.15 13.83 -3.02
CA THR A 20 0.18 13.22 -2.09
C THR A 20 0.81 12.07 -1.30
N SER A 21 0.09 11.53 -0.31
CA SER A 21 0.44 10.28 0.37
C SER A 21 -0.84 9.47 0.50
N ASN A 22 -0.85 8.29 -0.12
CA ASN A 22 -1.98 7.38 -0.11
C ASN A 22 -1.77 6.32 0.96
N TYR A 23 -2.80 6.07 1.77
CA TYR A 23 -2.79 5.03 2.78
C TYR A 23 -3.88 4.01 2.47
N TYR A 24 -3.49 2.77 2.23
CA TYR A 24 -4.36 1.64 1.93
C TYR A 24 -4.49 0.79 3.19
N PHE A 25 -5.67 0.79 3.81
CA PHE A 25 -5.96 -0.05 4.96
C PHE A 25 -6.76 -1.27 4.52
N VAL A 26 -6.22 -2.46 4.76
CA VAL A 26 -6.79 -3.72 4.31
C VAL A 26 -6.94 -4.66 5.50
N ARG A 27 -8.12 -5.24 5.67
CA ARG A 27 -8.30 -6.37 6.58
C ARG A 27 -7.70 -7.62 5.96
N HIS A 28 -7.13 -8.51 6.78
CA HIS A 28 -6.66 -9.81 6.31
C HIS A 28 -7.65 -10.58 5.41
N ALA A 29 -7.09 -11.40 4.53
CA ALA A 29 -7.79 -12.35 3.69
C ALA A 29 -8.57 -13.44 4.49
N GLU A 30 -9.46 -14.18 3.84
CA GLU A 30 -10.22 -15.28 4.44
C GLU A 30 -9.30 -16.28 5.15
N ARG A 31 -9.72 -16.70 6.34
CA ARG A 31 -8.98 -17.65 7.19
C ARG A 31 -9.40 -19.09 6.89
N ALA A 32 -8.45 -20.02 6.97
CA ALA A 32 -8.72 -21.45 6.81
C ALA A 32 -9.61 -22.01 7.94
N ASN A 33 -9.47 -21.49 9.16
CA ASN A 33 -10.32 -21.84 10.30
C ASN A 33 -10.35 -20.70 11.34
N ASN A 34 -10.98 -20.92 12.49
CA ASN A 34 -11.20 -19.86 13.49
C ASN A 34 -10.09 -19.74 14.56
N THR A 35 -8.96 -20.44 14.44
CA THR A 35 -7.89 -20.38 15.45
C THR A 35 -7.04 -19.10 15.32
N PRO A 36 -6.37 -18.67 16.40
CA PRO A 36 -5.60 -17.41 16.42
C PRO A 36 -4.47 -17.31 15.39
N ASP A 37 -3.83 -18.41 15.03
CA ASP A 37 -2.70 -18.45 14.07
C ASP A 37 -3.05 -19.17 12.77
N THR A 38 -4.34 -19.20 12.44
CA THR A 38 -4.81 -19.77 11.17
C THR A 38 -4.12 -19.10 9.97
N PRO A 39 -3.63 -19.90 9.00
CA PRO A 39 -3.24 -19.37 7.70
C PRO A 39 -4.48 -18.95 6.89
N LEU A 40 -4.25 -18.35 5.74
CA LEU A 40 -5.30 -18.06 4.76
C LEU A 40 -5.92 -19.35 4.20
N SER A 41 -7.22 -19.31 3.92
CA SER A 41 -7.88 -20.31 3.09
C SER A 41 -7.42 -20.17 1.63
N LEU A 42 -7.80 -21.12 0.76
CA LEU A 42 -7.55 -21.02 -0.68
C LEU A 42 -8.16 -19.73 -1.27
N GLU A 43 -9.39 -19.41 -0.89
CA GLU A 43 -10.07 -18.16 -1.26
C GLU A 43 -9.30 -16.94 -0.75
N GLY A 44 -8.76 -17.02 0.47
CA GLY A 44 -7.95 -15.95 1.05
C GLY A 44 -6.64 -15.73 0.29
N GLN A 45 -5.99 -16.80 -0.15
CA GLN A 45 -4.80 -16.71 -1.01
C GLN A 45 -5.11 -16.06 -2.35
N GLN A 46 -6.24 -16.40 -2.97
CA GLN A 46 -6.71 -15.75 -4.20
C GLN A 46 -6.97 -14.25 -3.98
N ARG A 47 -7.57 -13.87 -2.85
CA ARG A 47 -7.75 -12.45 -2.51
C ARG A 47 -6.43 -11.73 -2.28
N ALA A 48 -5.42 -12.39 -1.69
CA ALA A 48 -4.09 -11.82 -1.52
C ALA A 48 -3.41 -11.55 -2.87
N LEU A 49 -3.58 -12.44 -3.86
CA LEU A 49 -3.13 -12.21 -5.24
C LEU A 49 -3.88 -11.05 -5.91
N ALA A 50 -5.20 -10.96 -5.73
CA ALA A 50 -5.99 -9.85 -6.25
C ALA A 50 -5.57 -8.50 -5.63
N LEU A 51 -5.18 -8.49 -4.34
CA LEU A 51 -4.63 -7.31 -3.67
C LEU A 51 -3.30 -6.90 -4.31
N ARG A 52 -2.39 -7.85 -4.57
CA ARG A 52 -1.16 -7.58 -5.32
C ARG A 52 -1.46 -6.92 -6.65
N ASP A 53 -2.32 -7.54 -7.45
CA ASP A 53 -2.63 -7.05 -8.81
C ASP A 53 -3.25 -5.65 -8.80
N SER A 54 -4.01 -5.32 -7.75
CA SER A 54 -4.61 -3.99 -7.58
C SER A 54 -3.61 -2.90 -7.17
N LEU A 55 -2.52 -3.27 -6.49
CA LEU A 55 -1.60 -2.32 -5.84
C LEU A 55 -0.18 -2.29 -6.40
N LYS A 56 0.25 -3.29 -7.19
CA LYS A 56 1.64 -3.40 -7.68
C LYS A 56 2.13 -2.16 -8.42
N ASP A 57 1.25 -1.50 -9.17
CA ASP A 57 1.57 -0.31 -9.97
C ASP A 57 1.22 1.01 -9.26
N LYS A 58 0.85 0.96 -7.97
CA LYS A 58 0.46 2.15 -7.18
C LYS A 58 1.64 2.87 -6.52
N GLY A 59 2.86 2.36 -6.68
CA GLY A 59 4.05 2.97 -6.08
C GLY A 59 4.08 2.83 -4.55
N ILE A 60 3.61 1.70 -4.00
CA ILE A 60 3.66 1.44 -2.56
C ILE A 60 5.12 1.44 -2.08
N ASP A 61 5.44 2.31 -1.13
CA ASP A 61 6.76 2.47 -0.55
C ASP A 61 6.94 1.69 0.76
N HIS A 62 5.84 1.44 1.49
CA HIS A 62 5.86 0.75 2.77
C HIS A 62 4.71 -0.24 2.89
N ILE A 63 5.01 -1.43 3.41
CA ILE A 63 4.02 -2.46 3.71
C ILE A 63 4.10 -2.79 5.20
N PHE A 64 3.00 -2.59 5.91
CA PHE A 64 2.85 -2.95 7.32
C PHE A 64 1.87 -4.10 7.45
N ALA A 65 2.18 -5.06 8.31
CA ALA A 65 1.26 -6.13 8.71
C ALA A 65 1.37 -6.35 10.23
N THR A 66 0.28 -6.77 10.86
CA THR A 66 0.36 -7.19 12.26
C THR A 66 1.16 -8.50 12.40
N ILE A 67 1.49 -8.88 13.63
CA ILE A 67 2.20 -10.14 13.92
C ILE A 67 1.51 -11.42 13.45
N TYR A 68 0.21 -11.39 13.14
CA TYR A 68 -0.54 -12.61 12.83
C TYR A 68 -0.23 -13.16 11.44
N LEU A 69 -0.14 -14.49 11.33
CA LEU A 69 0.19 -15.16 10.07
C LEU A 69 -0.72 -14.75 8.91
N ARG A 70 -2.05 -14.66 9.14
CA ARG A 70 -3.02 -14.27 8.11
C ARG A 70 -2.83 -12.85 7.56
N THR A 71 -2.43 -11.87 8.38
CA THR A 71 -2.20 -10.50 7.89
C THR A 71 -0.92 -10.44 7.08
N GLN A 72 0.13 -11.15 7.51
CA GLN A 72 1.37 -11.31 6.74
C GLN A 72 1.12 -11.98 5.39
N GLN A 73 0.45 -13.13 5.37
CA GLN A 73 0.10 -13.87 4.15
C GLN A 73 -0.77 -13.09 3.17
N THR A 74 -1.58 -12.15 3.68
CA THR A 74 -2.37 -11.25 2.81
C THR A 74 -1.47 -10.25 2.07
N ALA A 75 -0.39 -9.80 2.70
CA ALA A 75 0.51 -8.77 2.18
C ALA A 75 1.71 -9.32 1.38
N ILE A 76 2.13 -10.57 1.67
CA ILE A 76 3.31 -11.22 1.07
C ILE A 76 3.29 -11.18 -0.47
N PRO A 77 2.18 -11.50 -1.18
CA PRO A 77 2.21 -11.49 -2.64
C PRO A 77 2.54 -10.11 -3.24
N LEU A 78 2.08 -9.02 -2.62
CA LEU A 78 2.48 -7.68 -3.05
C LEU A 78 3.94 -7.41 -2.71
N SER A 79 4.36 -7.74 -1.50
CA SER A 79 5.73 -7.54 -1.03
C SER A 79 6.77 -8.19 -1.93
N GLU A 80 6.53 -9.43 -2.34
CA GLU A 80 7.40 -10.17 -3.26
C GLU A 80 7.40 -9.56 -4.66
N GLU A 81 6.23 -9.15 -5.16
CA GLU A 81 6.08 -8.56 -6.50
C GLU A 81 6.86 -7.24 -6.64
N ILE A 82 6.80 -6.36 -5.65
CA ILE A 82 7.41 -5.03 -5.72
C ILE A 82 8.75 -4.93 -4.96
N GLY A 83 9.21 -6.01 -4.33
CA GLY A 83 10.48 -6.07 -3.61
C GLY A 83 10.53 -5.23 -2.33
N ILE A 84 9.39 -4.88 -1.74
CA ILE A 84 9.30 -4.06 -0.53
C ILE A 84 9.00 -4.98 0.67
N PRO A 85 9.86 -5.04 1.69
CA PRO A 85 9.67 -5.96 2.81
C PRO A 85 8.52 -5.55 3.74
N LEU A 86 7.89 -6.54 4.38
CA LEU A 86 6.91 -6.31 5.44
C LEU A 86 7.58 -5.72 6.68
N THR A 87 6.98 -4.68 7.23
CA THR A 87 7.27 -4.22 8.59
C THR A 87 6.19 -4.73 9.54
N ILE A 88 6.59 -5.61 10.46
CA ILE A 88 5.68 -6.21 11.43
C ILE A 88 5.47 -5.28 12.64
N TYR A 89 4.24 -5.14 13.09
CA TYR A 89 3.88 -4.41 14.31
C TYR A 89 2.85 -5.17 15.16
N HIS A 90 2.76 -4.82 16.45
CA HIS A 90 1.78 -5.44 17.33
C HIS A 90 0.49 -4.60 17.42
N PRO A 91 -0.70 -5.22 17.35
CA PRO A 91 -1.98 -4.50 17.40
C PRO A 91 -2.25 -3.73 18.71
N ASP A 92 -1.64 -4.13 19.83
CA ASP A 92 -1.74 -3.42 21.11
C ASP A 92 -0.99 -2.08 21.13
N THR A 93 -0.14 -1.83 20.13
CA THR A 93 0.63 -0.58 19.97
C THR A 93 -0.03 0.44 19.03
N THR A 94 -1.35 0.36 18.79
CA THR A 94 -2.07 1.19 17.79
C THR A 94 -1.71 2.67 17.85
N GLN A 95 -1.64 3.30 19.03
CA GLN A 95 -1.30 4.72 19.13
C GLN A 95 0.13 5.04 18.66
N GLN A 96 1.10 4.19 19.00
CA GLN A 96 2.48 4.34 18.55
C GLN A 96 2.59 4.12 17.04
N PHE A 97 1.85 3.13 16.53
CA PHE A 97 1.78 2.84 15.11
C PHE A 97 1.16 3.99 14.31
N VAL A 98 0.04 4.55 14.76
CA VAL A 98 -0.58 5.74 14.16
C VAL A 98 0.40 6.93 14.17
N ASN A 99 1.13 7.13 15.27
CA ASN A 99 2.15 8.19 15.34
C ASN A 99 3.30 7.96 14.36
N ARG A 100 3.67 6.71 14.09
CA ARG A 100 4.64 6.36 13.04
C ARG A 100 4.09 6.65 11.65
N LEU A 101 2.86 6.25 11.35
CA LEU A 101 2.21 6.53 10.07
C LEU A 101 2.14 8.05 9.79
N LYS A 102 1.75 8.87 10.78
CA LYS A 102 1.68 10.35 10.63
C LYS A 102 3.02 11.02 10.28
N LYS A 103 4.14 10.36 10.54
CA LYS A 103 5.49 10.84 10.21
C LYS A 103 5.91 10.48 8.78
N ILE A 104 5.24 9.53 8.14
CA ILE A 104 5.46 9.17 6.74
C ILE A 104 4.83 10.26 5.86
N ARG A 105 5.61 10.80 4.94
CA ARG A 105 5.21 11.90 4.05
C ARG A 105 5.71 11.62 2.65
N LYS A 106 4.91 11.98 1.65
CA LYS A 106 5.24 11.83 0.21
C LYS A 106 5.52 10.39 -0.19
N LYS A 107 4.83 9.45 0.48
CA LYS A 107 5.04 8.01 0.37
C LYS A 107 3.70 7.30 0.48
N ASP A 108 3.54 6.24 -0.29
CA ASP A 108 2.32 5.44 -0.33
C ASP A 108 2.49 4.18 0.53
N VAL A 109 1.47 3.87 1.32
CA VAL A 109 1.57 2.90 2.41
C VAL A 109 0.43 1.90 2.35
N LEU A 110 0.75 0.61 2.37
CA LEU A 110 -0.19 -0.47 2.66
C LEU A 110 -0.11 -0.85 4.13
N VAL A 111 -1.26 -0.96 4.80
CA VAL A 111 -1.40 -1.48 6.16
C VAL A 111 -2.39 -2.64 6.14
N VAL A 112 -1.96 -3.83 6.58
CA VAL A 112 -2.80 -5.01 6.70
C VAL A 112 -3.04 -5.40 8.16
N GLY A 113 -4.31 -5.37 8.58
CA GLY A 113 -4.73 -5.57 9.98
C GLY A 113 -6.02 -6.38 10.15
N HIS A 114 -6.68 -6.18 11.29
CA HIS A 114 -8.01 -6.74 11.59
C HIS A 114 -9.12 -5.71 11.40
N SER A 115 -10.38 -6.16 11.49
CA SER A 115 -11.57 -5.27 11.42
C SER A 115 -11.61 -4.20 12.52
N ASN A 116 -10.79 -4.35 13.53
CA ASN A 116 -10.68 -3.54 14.75
C ASN A 116 -9.28 -2.92 14.88
N THR A 117 -8.59 -2.73 13.76
CA THR A 117 -7.31 -2.00 13.62
C THR A 117 -7.56 -0.60 13.10
#